data_AF-A0A962S6L7-F1
#
_entry.id   AF-A0A962S6L7-F1
#
_cell.length_a   1.000
_cell.length_b   1.000
_cell.length_c   1.000
_cell.angle_alpha   90.00
_cell.angle_beta   90.00
_cell.angle_gamma   90.00
#
_symmetry.space_group_name_H-M   'P 1'
#
loop_
_entity.id
_entity.type
_entity.pdbx_description
1 polymer ?
#
loop_
_entity_poly.entity_id
_entity_poly.type
_entity_poly.pdbx_seq_one_letter_code
_entity_poly.pdbx_strand_id
1 'polypeptide(L)'
;MELTEKERVFLDRRRRLLQLWPPVGYLLLSALSIFTAWLFWKNPLLVNPYLVWKALQSETLEDSSLILMAGMLPVVMLLTLLVCLFVVLFVFTALHNEKRELELIARLLER
;
A
#
# COMPACT_ATOMS: atom_id res chain seq x y z
N MET A 1 34.03 19.08 -4.57
CA MET A 1 34.31 18.23 -3.39
C MET A 1 34.44 16.82 -3.91
N GLU A 2 35.53 16.10 -3.63
CA GLU A 2 35.63 14.70 -4.07
C GLU A 2 34.82 13.81 -3.12
N LEU A 3 33.91 13.00 -3.68
CA LEU A 3 33.21 11.95 -2.93
C LEU A 3 34.22 10.94 -2.39
N THR A 4 34.10 10.61 -1.11
CA THR A 4 34.83 9.51 -0.51
C THR A 4 34.40 8.20 -1.18
N GLU A 5 35.31 7.24 -1.36
CA GLU A 5 35.05 5.87 -1.85
C GLU A 5 33.79 5.24 -1.21
N LYS A 6 33.63 5.43 0.10
CA LYS A 6 32.46 4.94 0.87
C LYS A 6 31.14 5.55 0.40
N GLU A 7 31.13 6.81 0.02
CA GLU A 7 29.94 7.53 -0.44
C GLU A 7 29.54 7.07 -1.84
N ARG A 8 30.51 6.83 -2.73
CA ARG A 8 30.27 6.24 -4.06
C ARG A 8 29.63 4.86 -3.97
N VAL A 9 30.16 3.97 -3.13
CA VAL A 9 29.61 2.61 -2.93
C VAL A 9 28.20 2.65 -2.35
N PHE A 10 27.91 3.60 -1.44
CA PHE A 10 26.57 3.78 -0.88
C PHE A 10 25.57 4.24 -1.95
N LEU A 11 25.94 5.23 -2.77
CA LEU A 11 25.11 5.74 -3.87
C LEU A 11 24.79 4.64 -4.89
N ASP A 12 25.76 3.82 -5.26
CA ASP A 12 25.58 2.75 -6.25
C ASP A 12 24.65 1.62 -5.74
N ARG A 13 24.77 1.24 -4.46
CA ARG A 13 23.83 0.28 -3.84
C ARG A 13 22.41 0.84 -3.82
N ARG A 14 22.25 2.10 -3.43
CA ARG A 14 20.95 2.79 -3.37
C ARG A 14 20.32 2.88 -4.76
N ARG A 15 21.10 3.20 -5.79
CA ARG A 15 20.67 3.27 -7.20
C ARG A 15 20.14 1.93 -7.70
N ARG A 16 20.80 0.81 -7.37
CA ARG A 16 20.30 -0.53 -7.71
C ARG A 16 18.96 -0.84 -7.06
N LEU A 17 18.79 -0.51 -5.77
CA LEU A 17 17.52 -0.70 -5.06
C LEU A 17 16.39 0.14 -5.71
N LEU A 18 16.69 1.38 -6.09
CA LEU A 18 15.73 2.25 -6.78
C LEU A 18 15.34 1.73 -8.17
N GLN A 19 16.24 1.05 -8.88
CA GLN A 19 15.94 0.44 -10.18
C GLN A 19 15.11 -0.84 -10.07
N LEU A 20 15.27 -1.59 -8.98
CA LEU A 20 14.50 -2.80 -8.68
C LEU A 20 13.11 -2.49 -8.10
N TRP A 21 12.90 -1.27 -7.60
CA TRP A 21 11.63 -0.90 -6.96
C TRP A 21 10.41 -0.89 -7.90
N PRO A 22 10.44 -0.29 -9.12
CA PRO A 22 9.27 -0.24 -9.99
C PRO A 22 8.60 -1.60 -10.23
N PRO A 23 9.30 -2.69 -10.63
CA PRO A 23 8.65 -3.98 -10.82
C PRO A 23 8.10 -4.56 -9.51
N VAL A 24 8.79 -4.37 -8.37
CA VAL A 24 8.30 -4.82 -7.06
C VAL A 24 7.04 -4.06 -6.64
N GLY A 25 7.00 -2.74 -6.84
CA GLY A 25 5.84 -1.92 -6.56
C GLY A 25 4.64 -2.26 -7.44
N TYR A 26 4.86 -2.53 -8.74
CA TYR A 26 3.79 -3.00 -9.63
C TYR A 26 3.27 -4.38 -9.21
N LEU A 27 4.14 -5.28 -8.77
CA LEU A 27 3.76 -6.58 -8.24
C LEU A 27 2.95 -6.44 -6.94
N LEU A 28 3.32 -5.53 -6.05
CA LEU A 28 2.55 -5.25 -4.83
C LEU A 28 1.17 -4.64 -5.14
N LEU A 29 1.09 -3.69 -6.07
CA LEU A 29 -0.19 -3.09 -6.49
C LEU A 29 -1.10 -4.11 -7.17
N SER A 30 -0.56 -4.96 -8.04
CA SER A 30 -1.33 -6.00 -8.71
C SER A 30 -1.80 -7.05 -7.71
N ALA A 31 -0.94 -7.49 -6.78
CA ALA A 31 -1.32 -8.39 -5.71
C ALA A 31 -2.42 -7.81 -4.81
N LEU A 32 -2.31 -6.54 -4.42
CA LEU A 32 -3.34 -5.86 -3.61
C LEU A 32 -4.67 -5.75 -4.37
N SER A 33 -4.63 -5.45 -5.67
CA SER A 33 -5.82 -5.34 -6.51
C SER A 33 -6.51 -6.69 -6.71
N ILE A 34 -5.72 -7.73 -7.00
CA ILE A 34 -6.21 -9.11 -7.12
C ILE A 34 -6.80 -9.58 -5.79
N PHE A 35 -6.12 -9.34 -4.68
CA PHE A 35 -6.59 -9.71 -3.35
C PHE A 35 -7.92 -9.02 -3.02
N THR A 36 -8.02 -7.72 -3.30
CA THR A 36 -9.25 -6.95 -3.08
C THR A 36 -10.39 -7.51 -3.93
N ALA A 37 -10.18 -7.72 -5.24
CA ALA A 37 -11.19 -8.29 -6.13
C ALA A 37 -11.61 -9.70 -5.72
N TRP A 38 -10.66 -10.54 -5.31
CA TRP A 38 -10.91 -11.88 -4.80
C TRP A 38 -11.75 -11.86 -3.52
N LEU A 39 -11.45 -10.92 -2.60
CA LEU A 39 -12.18 -10.75 -1.35
C LEU A 39 -13.65 -10.36 -1.61
N PHE A 40 -13.88 -9.46 -2.56
CA PHE A 40 -15.23 -9.08 -3.01
C PHE A 40 -16.04 -10.27 -3.54
N TRP A 41 -15.40 -11.20 -4.27
CA TRP A 41 -16.11 -12.34 -4.86
C TRP A 41 -16.35 -13.48 -3.86
N LYS A 42 -15.34 -13.81 -3.04
CA LYS A 42 -15.40 -14.95 -2.12
C LYS A 42 -16.07 -14.65 -0.79
N ASN A 43 -15.86 -13.46 -0.24
CA ASN A 43 -16.34 -13.07 1.09
C ASN A 43 -16.94 -11.67 1.06
N PRO A 44 -18.06 -11.45 0.36
CA PRO A 44 -18.66 -10.14 0.20
C PRO A 44 -19.07 -9.50 1.53
N LEU A 45 -19.34 -10.30 2.56
CA LEU A 45 -19.64 -9.82 3.93
C LEU A 45 -18.44 -9.12 4.59
N LEU A 46 -17.21 -9.40 4.18
CA LEU A 46 -16.01 -8.75 4.73
C LEU A 46 -15.73 -7.38 4.11
N VAL A 47 -16.41 -7.00 3.04
CA VAL A 47 -16.07 -5.80 2.27
C VAL A 47 -17.26 -4.92 1.97
N ASN A 48 -18.46 -5.51 1.90
CA ASN A 48 -19.68 -4.78 1.59
C ASN A 48 -20.51 -4.54 2.87
N PRO A 49 -20.42 -3.33 3.47
CA PRO A 49 -21.19 -3.01 4.67
C PRO A 49 -22.69 -3.06 4.44
N TYR A 50 -23.16 -2.81 3.21
CA TYR A 50 -24.58 -2.86 2.88
C TYR A 50 -25.13 -4.30 2.91
N LEU A 51 -24.35 -5.28 2.42
CA LEU A 51 -24.75 -6.69 2.47
C LEU A 51 -24.80 -7.20 3.91
N VAL A 52 -23.84 -6.78 4.75
CA VAL A 52 -23.83 -7.11 6.17
C VAL A 52 -25.02 -6.49 6.88
N TRP A 53 -25.31 -5.21 6.65
CA TRP A 53 -26.46 -4.53 7.22
C TRP A 53 -27.79 -5.19 6.83
N LYS A 54 -27.94 -5.57 5.55
CA LYS A 54 -29.14 -6.27 5.07
C LYS A 54 -29.30 -7.66 5.68
N ALA A 55 -28.21 -8.41 5.85
CA ALA A 55 -28.22 -9.71 6.52
C ALA A 55 -28.55 -9.59 8.02
N LEU A 56 -28.00 -8.58 8.68
CA LEU A 56 -28.26 -8.27 10.10
C LEU A 56 -29.69 -7.79 10.36
N GLN A 57 -30.35 -7.14 9.38
CA GLN A 57 -31.77 -6.78 9.50
C GLN A 57 -32.71 -7.98 9.27
N SER A 58 -32.29 -8.97 8.48
CA SER A 58 -33.10 -10.17 8.22
C SER A 58 -33.00 -11.23 9.32
N GLU A 59 -31.87 -11.29 10.03
CA GLU A 59 -31.70 -12.16 11.18
C GLU A 59 -31.86 -11.33 12.46
N THR A 60 -32.96 -11.56 13.19
CA THR A 60 -33.25 -10.92 14.48
C THR A 60 -32.22 -11.32 15.54
N LEU A 61 -31.04 -10.69 15.52
CA LEU A 61 -30.00 -10.89 16.53
C LEU A 61 -30.29 -9.97 17.72
N GLU A 62 -30.62 -10.55 18.88
CA GLU A 62 -30.88 -9.84 20.13
C GLU A 62 -29.64 -9.10 20.70
N ASP A 63 -28.43 -9.43 20.20
CA ASP A 63 -27.18 -8.86 20.68
C ASP A 63 -26.71 -7.65 19.86
N SER A 64 -27.09 -6.46 20.33
CA SER A 64 -26.70 -5.14 19.81
C SER A 64 -25.17 -5.00 19.55
N SER A 65 -24.36 -5.64 20.38
CA SER A 65 -22.89 -5.64 20.32
C SER A 65 -22.34 -6.46 19.14
N LEU A 66 -22.95 -7.61 18.84
CA LEU A 66 -22.60 -8.46 17.69
C LEU A 66 -22.94 -7.77 16.37
N ILE A 67 -24.08 -7.06 16.31
CA ILE A 67 -24.49 -6.28 15.13
C ILE A 67 -23.47 -5.17 14.83
N LEU A 68 -23.04 -4.45 15.87
CA LEU A 68 -22.03 -3.39 15.75
C LEU A 68 -20.67 -3.93 15.28
N MET A 69 -20.20 -5.03 15.88
CA MET A 69 -18.93 -5.67 15.46
C MET A 69 -18.99 -6.16 14.02
N ALA A 70 -20.08 -6.83 13.64
CA ALA A 70 -20.28 -7.33 12.28
C ALA A 70 -20.36 -6.19 11.25
N GLY A 71 -21.09 -5.11 11.56
CA GLY A 71 -21.21 -3.94 10.67
C GLY A 71 -19.91 -3.14 10.51
N MET A 72 -19.09 -3.06 11.56
CA MET A 72 -17.80 -2.35 11.51
C MET A 72 -16.70 -3.14 10.80
N LEU A 73 -16.79 -4.46 10.76
CA LEU A 73 -15.81 -5.35 10.13
C LEU A 73 -15.51 -4.96 8.66
N PRO A 74 -16.51 -4.78 7.76
CA PRO A 74 -16.25 -4.35 6.39
C PRO A 74 -15.68 -2.94 6.28
N VAL A 75 -16.05 -2.04 7.20
CA VAL A 75 -15.50 -0.67 7.24
C VAL A 75 -14.02 -0.70 7.58
N VAL A 76 -13.63 -1.46 8.60
CA VAL A 76 -12.23 -1.62 9.01
C VAL A 76 -11.43 -2.29 7.90
N MET A 77 -11.95 -3.34 7.27
CA MET A 77 -11.28 -4.02 6.16
C MET A 77 -11.02 -3.08 4.97
N LEU A 78 -12.02 -2.31 4.55
CA LEU A 78 -11.87 -1.30 3.50
C LEU A 78 -10.82 -0.25 3.87
N LEU A 79 -10.84 0.22 5.12
CA LEU A 79 -9.86 1.20 5.61
C LEU A 79 -8.45 0.62 5.63
N THR A 80 -8.27 -0.64 6.03
CA THR A 80 -6.98 -1.33 5.98
C THR A 80 -6.46 -1.45 4.55
N LEU A 81 -7.31 -1.89 3.60
CA LEU A 81 -6.94 -1.97 2.19
C LEU A 81 -6.53 -0.60 1.63
N LEU A 82 -7.28 0.44 2.00
CA LEU A 82 -6.99 1.82 1.61
C LEU A 82 -5.66 2.30 2.18
N VAL A 83 -5.37 2.04 3.46
CA VAL A 83 -4.09 2.37 4.09
C VAL A 83 -2.94 1.63 3.39
N CYS A 84 -3.10 0.33 3.10
CA CYS A 84 -2.09 -0.43 2.36
C CYS A 84 -1.83 0.18 0.98
N LEU A 85 -2.88 0.58 0.25
CA LEU A 85 -2.76 1.25 -1.03
C LEU A 85 -1.97 2.57 -0.89
N PHE A 86 -2.33 3.40 0.09
CA PHE A 86 -1.63 4.66 0.35
C PHE A 86 -0.17 4.46 0.71
N VAL A 87 0.16 3.45 1.52
CA VAL A 87 1.55 3.12 1.85
C VAL A 87 2.33 2.78 0.59
N VAL A 88 1.78 1.92 -0.27
CA VAL A 88 2.46 1.54 -1.53
C VAL A 88 2.67 2.76 -2.42
N LEU A 89 1.65 3.59 -2.61
CA LEU A 89 1.75 4.84 -3.38
C LEU A 89 2.74 5.83 -2.77
N PHE A 90 2.75 5.96 -1.44
CA PHE A 90 3.68 6.83 -0.74
C PHE A 90 5.12 6.38 -0.96
N VAL A 91 5.40 5.08 -0.86
CA VAL A 91 6.75 4.55 -1.13
C VAL A 91 7.15 4.80 -2.61
N PHE A 92 6.23 4.67 -3.56
CA PHE A 92 6.48 5.07 -4.95
C PHE A 92 6.91 6.54 -5.06
N THR A 93 6.18 7.45 -4.41
CA THR A 93 6.51 8.89 -4.43
C THR A 93 7.82 9.20 -3.72
N ALA A 94 8.07 8.55 -2.58
CA ALA A 94 9.29 8.73 -1.80
C ALA A 94 10.54 8.30 -2.59
N LEU A 95 10.48 7.15 -3.25
CA LEU A 95 11.58 6.63 -4.05
C LEU A 95 11.75 7.40 -5.37
N HIS A 96 10.67 7.93 -5.95
CA HIS A 96 10.78 8.85 -7.09
C HIS A 96 11.50 10.14 -6.71
N ASN A 97 11.16 10.73 -5.57
CA ASN A 97 11.86 11.91 -5.05
C ASN A 97 13.32 11.59 -4.74
N GLU A 98 13.60 10.44 -4.14
CA GLU A 98 14.97 10.02 -3.84
C GLU A 98 15.83 9.89 -5.10
N LYS A 99 15.29 9.35 -6.19
CA LYS A 99 15.98 9.30 -7.49
C LYS A 99 16.36 10.71 -7.97
N ARG A 100 15.44 11.68 -7.83
CA ARG A 100 15.68 13.07 -8.23
C ARG A 100 16.77 13.73 -7.38
N GLU A 101 16.77 13.51 -6.06
CA GLU A 101 17.82 14.01 -5.15
C GLU A 101 19.20 13.43 -5.53
N LEU A 102 19.27 12.13 -5.82
CA LEU A 102 20.52 11.48 -6.26
C LEU A 102 21.04 12.05 -7.58
N GLU A 103 20.16 12.35 -8.54
CA GLU A 103 20.53 12.98 -9.81
C GLU A 103 21.04 14.42 -9.61
N LEU A 104 20.45 15.17 -8.68
CA LEU A 104 20.92 16.53 -8.34
C LEU A 104 22.30 16.50 -7.69
N ILE A 105 22.53 15.60 -6.74
CA ILE A 105 23.85 15.42 -6.09
C ILE A 105 24.89 15.05 -7.14
N ALA A 106 24.60 14.11 -8.04
CA ALA A 106 25.52 13.71 -9.11
C ALA A 106 25.90 14.90 -10.01
N ARG A 107 24.92 15.73 -10.43
CA ARG A 107 25.17 16.92 -11.25
C ARG A 107 25.98 18.01 -10.56
N LEU A 108 25.79 18.19 -9.25
CA LEU A 108 26.55 19.17 -8.46
C LEU A 108 28.00 18.73 -8.22
N LEU A 109 28.27 17.44 -8.29
CA LEU A 109 29.59 16.84 -8.09
C LEU A 109 30.44 16.75 -9.36
N GLU A 110 29.81 16.75 -10.54
CA GLU A 110 30.49 16.85 -11.84
C GLU A 110 30.89 18.29 -12.22
N ARG A 111 30.49 19.29 -11.41
CA ARG A 111 30.91 20.70 -11.53
C ARG A 111 32.04 21.04 -10.57
#